data_AF-A0A1Y5FNJ4-F1
#
_entry.id   AF-A0A1Y5FNJ4-F1
#
_cell.length_a   1.000
_cell.length_b   1.000
_cell.length_c   1.000
_cell.angle_alpha   90.00
_cell.angle_beta   90.00
_cell.angle_gamma   90.00
#
_symmetry.space_group_name_H-M   'P 1'
#
loop_
_entity.id
_entity.type
_entity.pdbx_description
1 polymer ?
#
loop_
_entity_poly.entity_id
_entity_poly.type
_entity_poly.pdbx_seq_one_letter_code
_entity_poly.pdbx_strand_id
1 'polypeptide(L)'
;MNKLSQATLALLPLLLTPVFAFLLAQGLLNLGAGEKDMLWAWVWALWSLIFALSGIFLIYHNNATGQWALRASYVAIGLVLALWLLALAASLLQIL
;
A
#
# COMPACT_ATOMS: atom_id res chain seq x y z
N MET A 1 2.21 14.06 18.94
CA MET A 1 1.05 13.32 18.40
C MET A 1 0.81 12.10 19.26
N ASN A 2 -0.40 11.84 19.73
CA ASN A 2 -0.68 10.64 20.55
C ASN A 2 -0.71 9.37 19.65
N LYS A 3 -0.63 8.19 20.27
CA LYS A 3 -0.64 6.90 19.54
C LYS A 3 -1.91 6.68 18.72
N LEU A 4 -3.05 7.17 19.22
CA LEU A 4 -4.33 7.06 18.54
C LEU A 4 -4.31 7.81 17.20
N SER A 5 -3.89 9.09 17.20
CA SER A 5 -3.74 9.89 15.98
C SER A 5 -2.73 9.27 15.01
N GLN A 6 -1.65 8.67 15.51
CA GLN A 6 -0.69 7.93 14.67
C GLN A 6 -1.34 6.71 14.03
N ALA A 7 -2.11 5.92 14.78
CA ALA A 7 -2.83 4.76 14.24
C ALA A 7 -3.89 5.18 13.21
N THR A 8 -4.61 6.28 13.45
CA THR A 8 -5.54 6.86 12.48
C THR A 8 -4.82 7.25 11.19
N LEU A 9 -3.65 7.89 11.27
CA LEU A 9 -2.85 8.23 10.10
C LEU A 9 -2.27 7.00 9.40
N ALA A 10 -1.92 5.94 10.14
CA ALA A 10 -1.45 4.67 9.57
C ALA A 10 -2.55 3.98 8.75
N LEU A 11 -3.81 4.10 9.18
CA LEU A 11 -4.97 3.54 8.50
C LEU A 11 -5.48 4.41 7.35
N LEU A 12 -5.11 5.69 7.30
CA LEU A 12 -5.66 6.65 6.35
C LEU A 12 -5.53 6.19 4.88
N PRO A 13 -4.37 5.71 4.39
CA PRO A 13 -4.26 5.25 3.00
C PRO A 13 -5.20 4.07 2.69
N LEU A 14 -5.37 3.15 3.66
CA LEU A 14 -6.25 1.99 3.52
C LEU A 14 -7.73 2.38 3.50
N LEU A 15 -8.12 3.35 4.35
CA LEU A 15 -9.47 3.91 4.38
C LEU A 15 -9.81 4.71 3.11
N LEU A 16 -8.80 5.28 2.45
CA LEU A 16 -8.96 6.00 1.18
C LEU A 16 -8.97 5.07 -0.04
N THR A 17 -8.61 3.79 0.10
CA THR A 17 -8.58 2.82 -1.00
C THR A 17 -9.92 2.72 -1.77
N PRO A 18 -11.11 2.68 -1.13
CA PRO A 18 -12.39 2.67 -1.85
C PRO A 18 -12.63 3.95 -2.65
N VAL A 19 -12.22 5.11 -2.10
CA VAL A 19 -12.33 6.40 -2.80
C VAL A 19 -11.41 6.41 -4.01
N PHE A 20 -10.17 5.94 -3.86
CA PHE A 20 -9.22 5.83 -4.97
C PHE A 20 -9.74 4.91 -6.08
N ALA A 21 -10.26 3.73 -5.72
CA ALA A 21 -10.86 2.80 -6.66
C ALA A 21 -12.08 3.40 -7.38
N PHE A 22 -12.94 4.14 -6.66
CA PHE A 22 -14.08 4.85 -7.25
C PHE A 22 -13.63 5.92 -8.26
N LEU A 23 -12.63 6.73 -7.91
CA LEU A 23 -12.10 7.77 -8.79
C LEU A 23 -11.51 7.18 -10.09
N LEU A 24 -10.83 6.03 -9.99
CA LEU A 24 -10.32 5.30 -11.15
C LEU A 24 -11.46 4.70 -11.98
N ALA A 25 -12.46 4.07 -11.34
CA ALA A 25 -13.59 3.45 -12.02
C ALA A 25 -14.47 4.44 -12.78
N GLN A 26 -14.62 5.66 -12.26
CA GLN A 26 -15.34 6.75 -12.93
C GLN A 26 -14.51 7.45 -14.01
N GLY A 27 -13.25 7.06 -14.20
CA GLY A 27 -12.32 7.74 -15.13
C GLY A 27 -11.95 9.16 -14.71
N LEU A 28 -12.22 9.54 -13.45
CA LEU A 28 -11.82 10.84 -12.88
C LEU A 28 -10.31 10.89 -12.67
N LEU A 29 -9.70 9.73 -12.39
CA LEU A 29 -8.26 9.50 -12.49
C LEU A 29 -8.02 8.55 -13.66
N ASN A 30 -7.15 8.94 -14.61
CA ASN A 30 -6.77 8.12 -15.74
C ASN A 30 -5.26 7.90 -15.73
N LEU A 31 -4.83 6.72 -15.26
CA LEU A 31 -3.42 6.39 -15.05
C LEU A 31 -2.90 5.35 -16.06
N GLY A 32 -3.78 4.73 -16.85
CA GLY A 32 -3.36 3.77 -17.86
C GLY A 32 -4.44 3.28 -18.82
N ALA A 33 -5.62 3.90 -18.83
CA ALA A 33 -6.84 3.45 -19.49
C ALA A 33 -7.42 2.14 -18.90
N GLY A 34 -8.65 2.23 -18.36
CA GLY A 34 -9.59 1.15 -18.09
C GLY A 34 -9.02 0.00 -17.26
N GLU A 35 -8.59 -1.06 -17.93
CA GLU A 35 -8.08 -2.29 -17.29
C GLU A 35 -6.80 -2.04 -16.47
N LYS A 36 -5.93 -1.13 -16.91
CA LYS A 36 -4.69 -0.81 -16.18
C LYS A 36 -4.95 -0.01 -14.91
N ASP A 37 -6.03 0.77 -14.88
CA ASP A 37 -6.43 1.53 -13.70
C ASP A 37 -6.86 0.59 -12.56
N MET A 38 -7.50 -0.53 -12.89
CA MET A 38 -7.80 -1.59 -11.92
C MET A 38 -6.52 -2.20 -11.32
N LEU A 39 -5.50 -2.42 -12.14
CA LEU A 39 -4.21 -2.93 -11.67
C LEU A 39 -3.55 -1.97 -10.67
N TRP A 40 -3.59 -0.66 -10.95
CA TRP A 40 -3.11 0.37 -10.04
C TRP A 40 -3.90 0.43 -8.72
N ALA A 41 -5.22 0.23 -8.77
CA ALA A 41 -6.03 0.13 -7.56
C ALA A 41 -5.61 -1.07 -6.68
N TRP A 42 -5.28 -2.21 -7.28
CA TRP A 42 -4.76 -3.37 -6.56
C TRP A 42 -3.40 -3.12 -5.93
N VAL A 43 -2.47 -2.51 -6.67
CA VAL A 43 -1.14 -2.14 -6.14
C VAL A 43 -1.29 -1.17 -4.96
N TRP A 44 -2.16 -0.16 -5.09
CA TRP A 44 -2.47 0.78 -4.01
C TRP A 44 -3.05 0.07 -2.78
N ALA A 45 -4.05 -0.80 -2.97
CA ALA A 45 -4.70 -1.54 -1.90
C ALA A 45 -3.68 -2.38 -1.12
N LEU A 46 -2.83 -3.13 -1.83
CA LEU A 46 -1.80 -3.97 -1.21
C LEU A 46 -0.78 -3.14 -0.45
N TRP A 47 -0.28 -2.05 -1.05
CA TRP A 47 0.64 -1.14 -0.38
C TRP A 47 0.04 -0.52 0.88
N SER A 48 -1.19 -0.02 0.79
CA SER A 48 -1.90 0.63 1.89
C SER A 48 -2.14 -0.30 3.08
N LEU A 49 -2.41 -1.59 2.81
CA LEU A 49 -2.57 -2.62 3.83
C LEU A 49 -1.25 -2.89 4.55
N ILE A 50 -0.15 -3.09 3.81
CA ILE A 50 1.16 -3.36 4.39
C ILE A 50 1.64 -2.15 5.20
N PHE A 51 1.43 -0.94 4.68
CA PHE A 51 1.72 0.31 5.39
C PHE A 51 0.95 0.41 6.71
N ALA A 52 -0.36 0.13 6.69
CA ALA A 52 -1.20 0.17 7.89
C ALA A 52 -0.72 -0.84 8.95
N LEU A 53 -0.49 -2.09 8.57
CA LEU A 53 -0.04 -3.15 9.48
C LEU A 53 1.34 -2.85 10.08
N SER A 54 2.30 -2.47 9.24
CA SER A 54 3.65 -2.12 9.69
C SER A 54 3.67 -0.85 10.56
N GLY A 55 2.87 0.16 10.20
CA GLY A 55 2.69 1.37 10.99
C GLY A 55 2.13 1.09 12.38
N ILE A 56 1.02 0.34 12.47
CA ILE A 56 0.41 -0.06 13.73
C ILE A 56 1.40 -0.85 14.60
N PHE A 57 2.12 -1.80 14.02
CA PHE A 57 3.13 -2.58 14.73
C PHE A 57 4.24 -1.71 15.34
N LEU A 58 4.76 -0.74 14.58
CA LEU A 58 5.81 0.18 15.03
C LEU A 58 5.31 1.15 16.11
N ILE A 59 4.09 1.67 15.97
CA ILE A 59 3.44 2.54 16.96
C ILE A 59 3.21 1.80 18.28
N TYR A 60 2.80 0.53 18.21
CA TYR A 60 2.59 -0.32 19.39
C TYR A 60 3.89 -0.55 20.17
N HIS A 61 4.99 -0.83 19.46
CA HIS A 61 6.33 -1.06 20.05
C HIS A 61 7.07 0.23 20.44
N ASN A 62 6.35 1.31 20.77
CA ASN A 62 6.90 2.60 21.21
C ASN A 62 7.87 3.29 20.23
N ASN A 63 7.96 2.87 18.96
CA ASN A 63 8.54 3.66 17.88
C ASN A 63 7.54 4.73 17.38
N ALA A 64 6.71 5.27 18.27
CA ALA A 64 5.81 6.40 18.05
C ALA A 64 6.57 7.73 17.85
N THR A 65 7.90 7.68 17.74
CA THR A 65 8.76 8.74 17.24
C THR A 65 8.46 8.95 15.75
N GLY A 66 8.58 10.18 15.25
CA GLY A 66 8.08 10.61 13.93
C GLY A 66 8.60 9.84 12.68
N GLN A 67 9.41 8.80 12.87
CA GLN A 67 9.94 7.96 11.80
C GLN A 67 9.09 6.70 11.50
N TRP A 68 8.05 6.39 12.27
CA TRP A 68 7.23 5.19 12.01
C TRP A 68 6.65 5.18 10.60
N ALA A 69 6.20 6.33 10.11
CA ALA A 69 5.62 6.46 8.78
C ALA A 69 6.66 6.19 7.68
N LEU A 70 7.87 6.73 7.81
CA LEU A 70 8.96 6.45 6.88
C LEU A 70 9.33 4.97 6.86
N ARG A 71 9.46 4.34 8.04
CA ARG A 71 9.78 2.91 8.14
C ARG A 71 8.67 2.03 7.58
N ALA A 72 7.41 2.34 7.88
CA ALA A 72 6.25 1.64 7.33
C ALA A 72 6.21 1.78 5.79
N SER A 73 6.51 2.96 5.26
CA SER A 73 6.61 3.18 3.80
C SER A 73 7.73 2.34 3.17
N TYR A 74 8.93 2.28 3.77
CA TYR A 74 10.01 1.44 3.25
C TYR A 74 9.66 -0.04 3.28
N VAL A 75 9.02 -0.52 4.36
CA VAL A 75 8.55 -1.91 4.46
C VAL A 75 7.48 -2.21 3.41
N ALA A 76 6.51 -1.31 3.25
CA ALA A 76 5.43 -1.48 2.26
C ALA A 76 5.97 -1.48 0.83
N ILE A 77 6.86 -0.54 0.47
CA ILE A 77 7.49 -0.50 -0.84
C ILE A 77 8.33 -1.76 -1.07
N GLY A 78 9.16 -2.14 -0.10
CA GLY A 78 10.03 -3.30 -0.20
C GLY A 78 9.25 -4.61 -0.40
N LEU A 79 8.16 -4.81 0.35
CA LEU A 79 7.30 -5.99 0.20
C LEU A 79 6.55 -6.01 -1.12
N VAL A 80 5.99 -4.88 -1.56
CA VAL A 80 5.30 -4.80 -2.85
C VAL A 80 6.27 -5.09 -4.00
N LEU A 81 7.49 -4.54 -3.95
CA LEU A 81 8.53 -4.83 -4.94
C LEU A 81 8.95 -6.30 -4.91
N ALA A 82 9.14 -6.89 -3.72
CA ALA A 82 9.49 -8.30 -3.59
C ALA A 82 8.41 -9.22 -4.16
N LEU A 83 7.13 -8.94 -3.88
CA LEU A 83 6.00 -9.67 -4.45
C LEU A 83 5.93 -9.53 -5.97
N TRP A 84 6.25 -8.35 -6.50
CA TRP A 84 6.29 -8.10 -7.93
C TRP A 84 7.42 -8.89 -8.62
N LEU A 85 8.62 -8.90 -8.04
CA LEU A 85 9.75 -9.71 -8.54
C LEU A 85 9.46 -11.21 -8.46
N LEU A 86 8.80 -11.68 -7.39
CA LEU A 86 8.37 -13.07 -7.27
C LEU A 86 7.34 -13.45 -8.33
N ALA A 87 6.36 -12.58 -8.59
CA ALA A 87 5.38 -12.79 -9.66
C ALA A 87 6.05 -12.87 -11.04
N LEU A 88 7.03 -12.00 -11.29
CA LEU A 88 7.83 -12.05 -12.53
C LEU A 88 8.59 -13.36 -12.66
N ALA A 89 9.32 -13.78 -11.61
CA ALA A 89 10.06 -15.04 -11.61
C ALA A 89 9.14 -16.26 -11.82
N ALA A 90 7.97 -16.28 -11.17
CA ALA A 90 6.98 -17.33 -11.34
C ALA A 90 6.44 -17.39 -12.78
N SER A 91 6.17 -16.25 -13.41
CA SER A 91 5.73 -16.20 -14.80
C SER A 91 6.78 -16.74 -15.78
N LEU A 92 8.07 -16.45 -15.54
CA LEU A 92 9.17 -16.95 -16.35
C LEU A 92 9.35 -18.47 -16.21
N LEU A 93 9.15 -19.00 -15.00
CA LEU A 93 9.21 -20.44 -14.70
C LEU A 93 8.06 -21.24 -15.31
N GLN A 94 6.87 -20.64 -15.49
CA GLN A 94 5.73 -21.29 -16.14
C GLN A 94 5.81 -21.28 -17.68
N ILE A 95 6.75 -20.53 -18.25
CA ILE A 95 6.99 -20.44 -19.70
C ILE A 95 8.06 -21.44 -20.18
N LEU A 96 8.79 -22.09 -19.26
CA LEU A 96 9.72 -23.20 -19.51
C LEU A 96 9.01 -24.56 -19.38
#